data_AF-A0A937P0Y9-F1
#
_entry.id   AF-A0A937P0Y9-F1
#
_cell.length_a   1.000
_cell.length_b   1.000
_cell.length_c   1.000
_cell.angle_alpha   90.00
_cell.angle_beta   90.00
_cell.angle_gamma   90.00
#
_symmetry.space_group_name_H-M   'P 1'
#
loop_
_entity.id
_entity.type
_entity.pdbx_description
1 polymer ?
#
loop_
_entity_poly.entity_id
_entity_poly.type
_entity_poly.pdbx_seq_one_letter_code
_entity_poly.pdbx_strand_id
1 'polypeptide(L)' 'MKTIWILIQVKKGFIDEPEIFFSEIEAEKKKELLMAHFNKDYDEIEIFKKKIKTHQET' A
#
# COMPACT_ATOMS: atom_id res chain seq x y z
N MET A 1 13.89 6.85 -13.17
CA MET A 1 13.23 5.78 -12.39
C MET A 1 12.44 6.44 -11.29
N LYS A 2 11.17 6.09 -11.12
CA LYS A 2 10.34 6.61 -10.01
C LYS A 2 10.17 5.52 -8.97
N THR A 3 10.05 5.91 -7.71
CA THR A 3 9.69 4.98 -6.62
C THR A 3 8.20 5.15 -6.36
N ILE A 4 7.52 4.03 -6.15
CA ILE A 4 6.14 3.98 -5.66
C ILE A 4 6.08 3.12 -4.40
N TRP A 5 5.05 3.36 -3.61
CA TRP A 5 4.72 2.60 -2.42
C TRP A 5 3.32 2.02 -2.62
N ILE A 6 3.19 0.71 -2.43
CA ILE A 6 1.96 -0.04 -2.68
C ILE A 6 1.48 -0.55 -1.33
N LEU A 7 0.33 -0.05 -0.88
CA LEU A 7 -0.33 -0.51 0.34
C LEU A 7 -1.25 -1.66 -0.02
N ILE A 8 -1.03 -2.82 0.60
CA ILE A 8 -1.90 -3.98 0.49
C ILE A 8 -2.57 -4.17 1.84
N GLN A 9 -3.89 -4.39 1.80
CA GLN A 9 -4.68 -4.74 2.96
C GLN A 9 -5.38 -6.07 2.68
N VAL A 10 -5.29 -6.98 3.65
CA VAL A 10 -6.08 -8.20 3.71
C VAL A 10 -7.05 -8.05 4.87
N LYS A 11 -8.34 -8.26 4.62
CA LYS A 11 -9.37 -8.31 5.65
C LYS A 11 -10.08 -9.65 5.62
N LYS A 12 -10.06 -10.38 6.74
CA LYS A 12 -10.72 -11.69 6.86
C LYS A 12 -10.38 -12.66 5.71
N GLY A 13 -9.12 -12.65 5.28
CA GLY A 13 -8.63 -13.49 4.18
C GLY A 13 -8.93 -12.99 2.75
N PHE A 14 -9.53 -11.80 2.58
CA PHE A 14 -9.74 -11.18 1.28
C PHE A 14 -8.78 -10.02 1.07
N ILE A 15 -8.14 -9.98 -0.10
CA ILE A 15 -7.27 -8.87 -0.51
C ILE A 15 -8.16 -7.71 -0.97
N ASP A 16 -8.07 -6.57 -0.28
CA ASP A 16 -8.65 -5.30 -0.72
C ASP A 16 -7.82 -4.75 -1.91
N GLU A 17 -8.42 -3.86 -2.71
CA GLU A 17 -7.74 -3.26 -3.87
C GLU A 17 -6.45 -2.54 -3.44
N PRO A 18 -5.29 -2.84 -4.06
CA PRO A 18 -4.02 -2.20 -3.69
C PRO A 18 -4.03 -0.69 -3.96
N GLU A 19 -3.62 0.10 -2.97
CA GLU A 19 -3.49 1.54 -3.12
C GLU A 19 -2.04 1.91 -3.48
N ILE A 20 -1.86 2.77 -4.50
CA ILE A 20 -0.54 3.21 -4.96
C ILE A 20 -0.30 4.66 -4.53
N PHE A 21 0.85 4.88 -3.90
CA PHE A 21 1.32 6.18 -3.44
C PHE A 21 2.64 6.56 -4.11
N PHE A 22 2.82 7.85 -4.36
CA PHE A 22 4.08 8.43 -4.85
C PHE A 22 4.93 9.02 -3.72
N SER A 23 4.44 8.92 -2.47
CA SER A 23 5.11 9.36 -1.25
C SER A 23 5.03 8.27 -0.18
N GLU A 24 6.17 7.94 0.43
CA GLU A 24 6.25 7.02 1.58
C GLU A 24 5.39 7.49 2.75
N ILE A 25 5.44 8.80 3.03
CA ILE A 25 4.73 9.41 4.16
C ILE A 25 3.22 9.27 3.99
N GLU A 26 2.71 9.39 2.77
CA GLU A 26 1.27 9.23 2.50
C GLU A 26 0.83 7.77 2.68
N ALA A 27 1.64 6.82 2.21
CA ALA A 27 1.38 5.39 2.41
C ALA A 27 1.36 5.03 3.90
N GLU A 28 2.34 5.49 4.67
CA GLU A 28 2.41 5.23 6.12
C GLU A 28 1.24 5.89 6.87
N LYS A 29 0.88 7.13 6.55
CA LYS A 29 -0.32 7.78 7.13
C LYS A 29 -1.58 6.98 6.86
N LYS A 30 -1.74 6.45 5.65
CA LYS A 30 -2.92 5.61 5.32
C LYS A 30 -2.90 4.30 6.11
N LYS A 31 -1.74 3.67 6.24
CA LYS A 31 -1.56 2.47 7.08
C LYS A 31 -1.91 2.73 8.54
N GLU A 32 -1.43 3.82 9.13
CA GLU A 32 -1.78 4.23 10.51
C GLU A 32 -3.29 4.39 10.71
N LEU A 33 -3.99 5.02 9.76
CA LEU A 33 -5.45 5.14 9.81
C LEU A 33 -6.16 3.78 9.75
N LEU A 34 -5.68 2.87 8.90
CA LEU A 34 -6.26 1.54 8.76
C LEU A 34 -5.98 0.65 9.98
N MET A 35 -4.87 0.90 10.69
CA MET A 35 -4.58 0.22 11.96
C MET A 35 -5.64 0.48 13.04
N ALA A 36 -6.40 1.57 12.97
CA ALA A 36 -7.47 1.87 13.94
C ALA A 36 -8.59 0.81 13.97
N HIS A 37 -8.76 0.06 12.87
CA HIS A 37 -9.78 -1.00 12.74
C HIS A 37 -9.17 -2.38 12.50
N PHE A 38 -7.86 -2.53 12.72
CA PHE A 38 -7.11 -3.74 12.40
C PHE A 38 -7.32 -4.84 13.43
N ASN A 39 -7.71 -6.03 12.96
CA ASN A 39 -7.75 -7.23 13.77
C ASN A 39 -6.59 -8.17 13.41
N LYS A 40 -5.59 -8.25 14.29
CA LYS A 40 -4.37 -9.06 14.10
C LYS A 40 -4.58 -10.55 13.83
N ASP A 41 -5.74 -11.10 14.18
CA ASP A 41 -6.04 -12.53 14.00
C ASP A 41 -6.57 -12.83 12.59
N TYR A 42 -7.03 -11.81 11.85
CA TYR A 42 -7.73 -11.96 10.56
C TYR A 42 -7.28 -11.00 9.46
N ASP A 43 -6.59 -9.93 9.83
CA ASP A 43 -6.21 -8.86 8.92
C ASP A 43 -4.68 -8.81 8.76
N GLU A 44 -4.24 -8.43 7.57
CA GLU A 44 -2.84 -8.14 7.27
C GLU A 44 -2.74 -6.79 6.58
N ILE A 45 -1.68 -6.02 6.86
CA ILE A 45 -1.47 -4.73 6.22
C ILE A 45 0.01 -4.45 6.03
N GLU A 46 0.40 -4.14 4.79
CA GLU A 46 1.81 -3.94 4.48
C GLU A 46 2.01 -2.96 3.33
N ILE A 47 3.14 -2.23 3.38
CA ILE A 47 3.57 -1.31 2.34
C ILE A 47 4.78 -1.89 1.63
N PHE A 48 4.67 -2.03 0.31
CA PHE A 48 5.74 -2.52 -0.55
C PHE A 48 6.35 -1.37 -1.36
N LYS A 49 7.68 -1.30 -1.36
CA LYS A 49 8.42 -0.32 -2.16
C LYS A 49 8.80 -0.90 -3.52
N LYS A 50 8.47 -0.20 -4.60
CA LYS A 50 8.81 -0.63 -5.96
C LYS A 50 9.43 0.51 -6.77
N LYS A 51 10.53 0.22 -7.48
CA LYS A 51 11.09 1.12 -8.50
C LYS A 51 10.42 0.82 -9.84
N ILE A 52 9.85 1.84 -10.46
CA ILE A 52 9.20 1.75 -11.77
C ILE A 52 9.95 2.58 -12.81
N LYS A 53 9.93 2.09 -14.06
CA LYS A 53 10.32 2.85 -15.24
C LYS A 53 9.06 3.46 -15.82
N THR A 54 9.11 4.75 -16.12
CA THR A 54 8.05 5.43 -16.88
C THR A 54 8.45 5.27 -18.35
N HIS A 55 7.67 4.52 -19.13
CA HIS A 55 7.79 4.60 -20.58
C HIS A 55 7.10 5.89 -21.01
N GLN A 56 7.87 6.83 -21.56
CA GLN A 56 7.29 7.92 -22.33
C GLN A 56 7.01 7.34 -23.72
N GLU A 57 5.74 7.09 -24.01
CA GLU A 57 5.30 6.91 -25.40
C GLU A 57 5.58 8.24 -26.11
N THR A 58 6.40 8.19 -27.15
CA THR A 58 6.78 9.32 -28.00
C THR A 58 5.93 9.27 -29.27
#